data_AF-Q0U345-F1
#
_entry.id   AF-Q0U345-F1
#
_cell.length_a   1.000
_cell.length_b   1.000
_cell.length_c   1.000
_cell.angle_alpha   90.00
_cell.angle_beta   90.00
_cell.angle_gamma   90.00
#
_symmetry.space_group_name_H-M   'P 1'
#
loop_
_entity.id
_entity.type
_entity.pdbx_description
1 polymer ?
#
loop_
_entity_poly.entity_id
_entity_poly.type
_entity_poly.pdbx_seq_one_letter_code
_entity_poly.pdbx_strand_id
1 'polypeptide(L)'
;MTIEDGNKPKDSTLSALLKKQAKISNPEFDEFAARKKQRGPGKPPLLWFGSPSLPENLSLGVYRAIFSNEEQEEESHILETIRKKQLSPTQPPKVKPDGGVPLPGADIGPHYFLCMIGGGHFAAMVVALAPKMGKKHTGVDERSATVIAHKTFHRYTTRRKQGGSQSANDNAKGNAHSAGSSIRRYNETALVNEVRELLSSWKAMIDTAELVFVRATGATNRRTLFGPYEGQVLRNNDPRNRGFPFSTRRATQKELMRAFVELTRVKQSTIDEAALAALNAPPAETAPTPAPVKPKAQKPSKEEEEGGADPTIMNDDARTPFTVAGDRATRDAFRVARHELGESVWQWDQAGVPSALSRADAEKRDTQEKTEKAAESKAESERRKAETERVRKEGEAEEARRREQRLGKGKALGVLPVKTGAELREEEARDRKGAKS
;
A
#
# COMPACT_ATOMS: atom_id res chain seq x y z
N MET A 1 15.96 -58.19 -3.58
CA MET A 1 14.76 -57.39 -3.22
C MET A 1 15.21 -55.95 -3.07
N THR A 2 14.91 -55.15 -4.09
CA THR A 2 15.27 -53.73 -4.19
C THR A 2 13.95 -52.98 -4.26
N ILE A 3 13.68 -52.08 -3.32
CA ILE A 3 12.52 -51.18 -3.36
C ILE A 3 13.00 -49.74 -3.19
N GLU A 4 12.91 -49.04 -4.32
CA GLU A 4 12.41 -47.69 -4.58
C GLU A 4 12.91 -46.49 -3.76
N ASP A 5 13.62 -45.61 -4.49
CA ASP A 5 13.85 -44.21 -4.17
C ASP A 5 13.06 -43.31 -5.15
N GLY A 6 12.65 -42.14 -4.67
CA GLY A 6 11.44 -41.43 -5.11
C GLY A 6 11.46 -40.69 -6.45
N ASN A 7 10.29 -40.64 -7.09
CA ASN A 7 10.03 -39.87 -8.31
C ASN A 7 9.19 -38.61 -8.00
N LYS A 8 9.77 -37.42 -8.17
CA LYS A 8 9.06 -36.12 -8.26
C LYS A 8 8.74 -35.83 -9.73
N PRO A 9 7.51 -35.41 -10.09
CA PRO A 9 7.18 -35.11 -11.49
C PRO A 9 7.88 -33.82 -11.95
N LYS A 10 8.66 -33.92 -13.02
CA LYS A 10 9.21 -32.77 -13.76
C LYS A 10 8.10 -32.18 -14.65
N ASP A 11 7.82 -30.89 -14.49
CA ASP A 11 6.98 -30.12 -15.41
C ASP A 11 7.50 -30.28 -16.84
N SER A 12 6.72 -30.93 -17.72
CA SER A 12 7.12 -31.18 -19.10
C SER A 12 6.92 -29.93 -19.97
N THR A 13 7.75 -29.75 -20.99
CA THR A 13 7.67 -28.71 -22.03
C THR A 13 6.27 -28.59 -22.66
N LEU A 14 5.50 -29.68 -22.62
CA LEU A 14 4.13 -29.79 -23.10
C LEU A 14 3.15 -28.98 -22.22
N SER A 15 3.35 -28.96 -20.90
CA SER A 15 2.57 -28.12 -19.98
C SER A 15 2.84 -26.62 -20.18
N ALA A 16 4.06 -26.24 -20.59
CA ALA A 16 4.41 -24.87 -20.95
C ALA A 16 3.80 -24.46 -22.31
N LEU A 17 3.74 -25.38 -23.27
CA LEU A 17 3.07 -25.17 -24.57
C LEU A 17 1.55 -25.06 -24.42
N LEU A 18 0.92 -25.90 -23.59
CA LEU A 18 -0.51 -25.81 -23.26
C LEU A 18 -0.86 -24.49 -22.55
N LYS A 19 -0.01 -24.03 -21.62
CA LYS A 19 -0.17 -22.70 -21.00
C LYS A 19 -0.01 -21.55 -22.01
N LYS A 20 0.84 -21.71 -23.04
CA LYS A 20 0.96 -20.75 -24.14
C LYS A 20 -0.27 -20.77 -25.06
N GLN A 21 -0.79 -21.95 -25.41
CA GLN A 21 -2.01 -22.06 -26.22
C GLN A 21 -3.26 -21.55 -25.50
N ALA A 22 -3.41 -21.82 -24.20
CA ALA A 22 -4.50 -21.29 -23.38
C ALA A 22 -4.44 -19.76 -23.21
N LYS A 23 -3.26 -19.16 -23.40
CA LYS A 23 -3.07 -17.70 -23.42
C LYS A 23 -3.41 -17.07 -24.77
N ILE A 24 -3.45 -17.85 -25.85
CA ILE A 24 -3.78 -17.41 -27.21
C ILE A 24 -5.30 -17.52 -27.47
N SER A 25 -6.01 -18.44 -26.81
CA SER A 25 -7.45 -18.66 -27.01
C SER A 25 -8.37 -17.70 -26.24
N ASN A 26 -7.83 -16.69 -25.54
CA ASN A 26 -8.63 -15.73 -24.76
C ASN A 26 -8.19 -14.27 -25.04
N PRO A 27 -8.56 -13.71 -26.21
CA PRO A 27 -8.14 -12.36 -26.60
C PRO A 27 -8.70 -11.24 -25.71
N GLU A 28 -9.78 -11.46 -24.95
CA GLU A 28 -10.27 -10.51 -23.92
C GLU A 28 -9.34 -10.37 -22.71
N PHE A 29 -8.43 -11.32 -22.48
CA PHE A 29 -7.53 -11.30 -21.31
C PHE A 29 -6.27 -10.44 -21.55
N ASP A 30 -5.92 -10.18 -22.81
CA ASP A 30 -4.66 -9.53 -23.20
C ASP A 30 -4.79 -8.01 -23.40
N GLU A 31 -6.01 -7.49 -23.53
CA GLU A 31 -6.24 -6.04 -23.55
C GLU A 31 -6.02 -5.39 -22.17
N PHE A 32 -6.15 -6.19 -21.10
CA PHE A 32 -5.99 -5.73 -19.72
C PHE A 32 -4.54 -5.78 -19.20
N ALA A 33 -3.70 -6.61 -19.83
CA ALA A 33 -2.26 -6.55 -19.65
C ALA A 33 -1.72 -5.47 -20.59
N ALA A 34 -2.09 -4.20 -20.32
CA ALA A 34 -1.59 -3.03 -21.05
C ALA A 34 -0.14 -3.31 -21.46
N ARG A 35 0.07 -3.52 -22.77
CA ARG A 35 1.39 -3.78 -23.34
C ARG A 35 2.31 -2.81 -22.63
N LYS A 36 3.23 -3.32 -21.82
CA LYS A 36 4.26 -2.49 -21.21
C LYS A 36 5.04 -1.94 -22.40
N LYS A 37 4.57 -0.84 -22.99
CA LYS A 37 5.42 0.04 -23.76
C LYS A 37 6.53 0.34 -22.77
N GLN A 38 7.70 -0.23 -23.03
CA GLN A 38 8.94 0.17 -22.41
C GLN A 38 9.06 1.67 -22.73
N ARG A 39 8.43 2.50 -21.89
CA ARG A 39 8.71 3.92 -21.86
C ARG A 39 10.18 3.96 -21.45
N GLY A 40 11.02 4.54 -22.29
CA GLY A 40 12.47 4.69 -22.04
C GLY A 40 12.73 5.43 -20.73
N PRO A 41 13.98 5.82 -20.43
CA PRO A 41 14.25 6.70 -19.30
C PRO A 41 13.43 7.97 -19.53
N GLY A 42 12.28 8.07 -18.86
CA GLY A 42 11.30 9.11 -19.14
C GLY A 42 11.89 10.50 -18.87
N LYS A 43 11.17 11.55 -19.27
CA LYS A 43 11.51 12.92 -18.86
C LYS A 43 11.77 12.96 -17.34
N PRO A 44 12.75 13.75 -16.86
CA PRO A 44 13.06 13.84 -15.44
C PRO A 44 11.79 14.22 -14.64
N PRO A 45 11.59 13.67 -13.43
CA PRO A 45 10.34 13.84 -12.69
C PRO A 45 10.10 15.29 -12.20
N LEU A 46 11.15 16.11 -12.16
CA LEU A 46 11.14 17.49 -11.72
C LEU A 46 11.44 18.42 -12.90
N LEU A 47 10.81 19.59 -12.88
CA LEU A 47 11.12 20.77 -13.66
C LEU A 47 11.88 21.74 -12.77
N TRP A 48 13.07 22.16 -13.21
CA TRP A 48 13.91 23.09 -12.47
C TRP A 48 13.79 24.50 -13.05
N PHE A 49 13.70 25.50 -12.19
CA PHE A 49 13.57 26.92 -12.52
C PHE A 49 14.65 27.70 -11.78
N GLY A 50 15.32 28.61 -12.50
CA GLY A 50 16.13 29.68 -11.91
C GLY A 50 15.29 30.94 -11.72
N SER A 51 15.70 31.81 -10.80
CA SER A 51 15.10 33.13 -10.62
C SER A 51 16.20 34.18 -10.45
N PRO A 52 16.09 35.37 -11.08
CA PRO A 52 17.03 36.47 -10.86
C PRO A 52 17.07 36.97 -9.42
N SER A 53 16.01 36.72 -8.64
CA SER A 53 15.93 37.07 -7.21
C SER A 53 16.59 36.05 -6.30
N LEU A 54 17.03 34.90 -6.83
CA LEU A 54 17.69 33.85 -6.08
C LEU A 54 19.15 33.76 -6.51
N PRO A 55 20.06 33.30 -5.62
CA PRO A 55 21.43 32.99 -6.00
C PRO A 55 21.49 32.07 -7.23
N GLU A 56 22.45 32.27 -8.13
CA GLU A 56 22.58 31.48 -9.37
C GLU A 56 22.79 29.98 -9.09
N ASN A 57 23.36 29.66 -7.93
CA ASN A 57 23.52 28.30 -7.45
C ASN A 57 22.22 27.68 -6.90
N LEU A 58 21.12 28.41 -6.78
CA LEU A 58 19.86 27.94 -6.21
C LEU A 58 18.79 27.74 -7.31
N SER A 59 18.40 26.48 -7.52
CA SER A 59 17.33 26.10 -8.43
C SER A 59 16.09 25.62 -7.67
N LEU A 60 14.90 26.01 -8.15
CA LEU A 60 13.61 25.58 -7.62
C LEU A 60 13.02 24.47 -8.49
N GLY A 61 12.60 23.37 -7.85
CA GLY A 61 12.08 22.18 -8.50
C GLY A 61 10.59 21.99 -8.28
N VAL A 62 9.83 21.70 -9.33
CA VAL A 62 8.40 21.36 -9.26
C VAL A 62 8.16 20.03 -9.97
N TYR A 63 7.33 19.16 -9.39
CA TYR A 63 7.05 17.85 -9.99
C TYR A 63 6.27 17.99 -11.30
N ARG A 64 6.71 17.31 -12.36
CA ARG A 64 5.96 17.24 -13.64
C ARG A 64 4.57 16.65 -13.46
N ALA A 65 4.41 15.75 -12.48
CA ALA A 65 3.18 15.01 -12.26
C ALA A 65 1.96 15.88 -11.88
N ILE A 66 2.16 17.14 -11.46
CA ILE A 66 1.08 18.09 -11.14
C ILE A 66 0.49 18.78 -12.37
N PHE A 67 1.08 18.57 -13.56
CA PHE A 67 0.62 19.12 -14.81
C PHE A 67 -0.17 18.10 -15.63
N SER A 68 -1.13 18.59 -16.42
CA SER A 68 -1.85 17.80 -17.43
C SER A 68 -0.88 17.31 -18.51
N ASN A 69 -1.30 16.37 -19.37
CA ASN A 69 -0.41 15.87 -20.43
C ASN A 69 -0.08 16.98 -21.43
N GLU A 70 -1.07 17.81 -21.77
CA GLU A 70 -0.95 18.96 -22.67
C GLU A 70 0.01 20.01 -22.09
N GLU A 71 -0.12 20.33 -20.80
CA GLU A 71 0.77 21.25 -20.08
C GLU A 71 2.22 20.75 -20.01
N GLN A 72 2.45 19.43 -20.06
CA GLN A 72 3.80 18.83 -20.07
C GLN A 72 4.44 18.80 -21.47
N GLU A 73 3.65 18.94 -22.53
CA GLU A 73 4.12 19.03 -23.91
C GLU A 73 4.53 20.48 -24.23
N GLU A 74 3.75 21.46 -23.73
CA GLU A 74 3.99 22.89 -23.86
C GLU A 74 4.98 23.44 -22.80
N GLU A 75 6.23 22.98 -22.83
CA GLU A 75 7.22 23.35 -21.79
C GLU A 75 7.52 24.85 -21.70
N SER A 76 7.31 25.60 -22.80
CA SER A 76 7.46 27.06 -22.88
C SER A 76 6.45 27.83 -22.03
N HIS A 77 5.24 27.30 -21.85
CA HIS A 77 4.15 27.98 -21.12
C HIS A 77 3.97 27.50 -19.67
N ILE A 78 4.84 26.60 -19.20
CA ILE A 78 4.74 26.02 -17.84
C ILE A 78 4.74 27.10 -16.76
N LEU A 79 5.50 28.19 -16.92
CA LEU A 79 5.53 29.29 -15.96
C LEU A 79 4.17 29.99 -15.82
N GLU A 80 3.46 30.20 -16.92
CA GLU A 80 2.10 30.76 -16.90
C GLU A 80 1.12 29.79 -16.26
N THR A 81 1.26 28.49 -16.56
CA THR A 81 0.45 27.44 -15.94
C THR A 81 0.66 27.37 -14.43
N ILE A 82 1.91 27.47 -13.95
CA ILE A 82 2.21 27.55 -12.52
C ILE A 82 1.51 28.77 -11.91
N ARG A 83 1.60 29.94 -12.56
CA ARG A 83 0.93 31.17 -12.09
C ARG A 83 -0.59 31.01 -12.04
N LYS A 84 -1.22 30.38 -13.03
CA LYS A 84 -2.66 30.09 -13.04
C LYS A 84 -3.08 29.12 -11.94
N LYS A 85 -2.23 28.14 -11.60
CA LYS A 85 -2.48 27.16 -10.52
C LYS A 85 -2.21 27.72 -9.11
N GLN A 86 -1.71 28.94 -8.97
CA GLN A 86 -1.60 29.62 -7.68
C GLN A 86 -2.98 30.14 -7.24
N LEU A 87 -3.75 29.25 -6.63
CA LEU A 87 -5.07 29.58 -6.12
C LEU A 87 -4.99 30.41 -4.84
N SER A 88 -5.84 31.43 -4.75
CA SER A 88 -6.04 32.21 -3.53
C SER A 88 -6.56 31.31 -2.39
N PRO A 89 -6.18 31.56 -1.13
CA PRO A 89 -6.72 30.82 0.00
C PRO A 89 -8.25 31.00 0.07
N THR A 90 -8.98 29.89 0.05
CA THR A 90 -10.44 29.88 0.15
C THR A 90 -10.84 29.20 1.45
N GLN A 91 -11.91 29.69 2.11
CA GLN A 91 -12.45 28.99 3.26
C GLN A 91 -12.91 27.58 2.83
N PRO A 92 -12.60 26.54 3.62
CA PRO A 92 -12.99 25.19 3.26
C PRO A 92 -14.52 25.11 3.16
N PRO A 93 -15.09 24.37 2.20
CA PRO A 93 -16.52 24.09 2.19
C PRO A 93 -16.90 23.49 3.56
N LYS A 94 -18.08 23.87 4.08
CA LYS A 94 -18.60 23.36 5.38
C LYS A 94 -18.92 21.87 5.26
N VAL A 95 -17.90 21.02 5.24
CA VAL A 95 -18.04 19.57 5.31
C VAL A 95 -18.06 19.18 6.78
N LYS A 96 -19.02 18.35 7.19
CA LYS A 96 -19.10 17.85 8.58
C LYS A 96 -17.78 17.12 8.92
N PRO A 97 -17.25 17.27 10.15
CA PRO A 97 -15.92 16.79 10.55
C PRO A 97 -15.72 15.26 10.49
N ASP A 98 -16.75 14.48 10.16
CA ASP A 98 -16.76 13.00 10.21
C ASP A 98 -16.45 12.29 8.87
N GLY A 99 -15.77 12.96 7.92
CA GLY A 99 -15.44 12.31 6.64
C GLY A 99 -16.67 11.86 5.84
N GLY A 100 -17.81 12.52 6.10
CA GLY A 100 -19.04 12.33 5.35
C GLY A 100 -18.86 12.80 3.92
N VAL A 101 -19.30 11.98 2.97
CA VAL A 101 -19.36 12.34 1.55
C VAL A 101 -20.15 13.65 1.41
N PRO A 102 -19.57 14.72 0.82
CA PRO A 102 -20.31 15.94 0.51
C PRO A 102 -21.56 15.60 -0.30
N LEU A 103 -22.66 16.32 -0.04
CA LEU A 103 -23.91 16.13 -0.78
C LEU A 103 -23.64 16.23 -2.31
N PRO A 104 -24.29 15.40 -3.14
CA PRO A 104 -24.15 15.50 -4.60
C PRO A 104 -24.49 16.92 -5.05
N GLY A 105 -23.53 17.64 -5.64
CA GLY A 105 -23.71 19.02 -6.11
C GLY A 105 -23.10 20.12 -5.23
N ALA A 106 -22.44 19.81 -4.12
CA ALA A 106 -21.61 20.79 -3.43
C ALA A 106 -20.36 21.10 -4.27
N ASP A 107 -20.18 22.36 -4.67
CA ASP A 107 -18.93 22.81 -5.31
C ASP A 107 -17.79 22.75 -4.29
N ILE A 108 -16.97 21.71 -4.42
CA ILE A 108 -15.80 21.46 -3.56
C ILE A 108 -14.53 22.15 -4.07
N GLY A 109 -14.64 22.95 -5.15
CA GLY A 109 -13.54 23.64 -5.78
C GLY A 109 -12.52 22.69 -6.44
N PRO A 110 -11.38 23.22 -6.89
CA PRO A 110 -10.33 22.43 -7.52
C PRO A 110 -9.68 21.51 -6.48
N HIS A 111 -9.63 20.20 -6.77
CA HIS A 111 -9.18 19.17 -5.84
C HIS A 111 -8.48 18.00 -6.56
N TYR A 112 -7.68 17.28 -5.80
CA TYR A 112 -7.04 16.03 -6.22
C TYR A 112 -7.64 14.83 -5.52
N PHE A 113 -7.70 13.71 -6.24
CA PHE A 113 -7.98 12.40 -5.66
C PHE A 113 -6.67 11.61 -5.56
N LEU A 114 -6.38 11.11 -4.35
CA LEU A 114 -5.19 10.31 -4.06
C LEU A 114 -5.60 8.95 -3.53
N CYS A 115 -5.07 7.87 -4.09
CA CYS A 115 -5.39 6.51 -3.70
C CYS A 115 -4.14 5.61 -3.67
N MET A 116 -4.01 4.82 -2.61
CA MET A 116 -2.97 3.83 -2.43
C MET A 116 -3.57 2.50 -1.99
N ILE A 117 -3.24 1.43 -2.72
CA ILE A 117 -3.64 0.06 -2.40
C ILE A 117 -2.44 -0.89 -2.47
N GLY A 118 -2.30 -1.75 -1.47
CA GLY A 118 -1.29 -2.82 -1.47
C GLY A 118 -1.12 -3.52 -0.13
N GLY A 119 -0.76 -4.80 -0.18
CA GLY A 119 -0.52 -5.61 1.02
C GLY A 119 -1.74 -5.74 1.96
N GLY A 120 -2.95 -5.59 1.42
CA GLY A 120 -4.19 -5.57 2.20
C GLY A 120 -4.51 -4.22 2.85
N HIS A 121 -3.70 -3.18 2.62
CA HIS A 121 -4.02 -1.82 3.03
C HIS A 121 -4.62 -1.04 1.87
N PHE A 122 -5.64 -0.25 2.18
CA PHE A 122 -6.22 0.72 1.28
C PHE A 122 -6.32 2.07 1.99
N ALA A 123 -5.94 3.12 1.27
CA ALA A 123 -6.12 4.50 1.70
C ALA A 123 -6.54 5.33 0.49
N ALA A 124 -7.61 6.11 0.63
CA ALA A 124 -8.03 7.10 -0.35
C ALA A 124 -8.34 8.43 0.32
N MET A 125 -8.10 9.53 -0.40
CA MET A 125 -8.29 10.88 0.07
C MET A 125 -8.63 11.82 -1.08
N VAL A 126 -9.56 12.73 -0.84
CA VAL A 126 -9.89 13.88 -1.70
C VAL A 126 -9.42 15.13 -0.96
N VAL A 127 -8.56 15.92 -1.61
CA VAL A 127 -7.91 17.09 -1.00
C VAL A 127 -8.16 18.31 -1.88
N ALA A 128 -8.63 19.40 -1.28
CA ALA A 128 -8.78 20.67 -1.97
C ALA A 128 -7.40 21.29 -2.22
N LEU A 129 -7.23 21.91 -3.39
CA LEU A 129 -5.99 22.60 -3.77
C LEU A 129 -5.89 23.99 -3.15
N ALA A 130 -7.03 24.62 -2.85
CA ALA A 130 -7.04 25.88 -2.14
C ALA A 130 -6.54 25.67 -0.69
N PRO A 131 -5.43 26.33 -0.30
CA PRO A 131 -4.89 26.18 1.05
C PRO A 131 -5.81 26.86 2.06
N LYS A 132 -5.97 26.24 3.23
CA LYS A 132 -6.60 26.88 4.38
C LYS A 132 -5.55 27.68 5.15
N MET A 133 -5.83 28.95 5.41
CA MET A 133 -5.05 29.73 6.37
C MET A 133 -5.44 29.31 7.79
N GLY A 134 -4.47 28.76 8.53
CA GLY A 134 -4.58 28.49 9.96
C GLY A 134 -3.64 29.41 10.73
N LYS A 135 -4.10 29.92 11.88
CA LYS A 135 -3.22 30.59 12.85
C LYS A 135 -2.65 29.54 13.79
N LYS A 136 -1.32 29.40 13.83
CA LYS A 136 -0.66 28.70 14.95
C LYS A 136 -0.63 29.61 16.19
N HIS A 137 -0.47 29.00 17.36
CA HIS A 137 -0.27 29.68 18.65
C HIS A 137 0.99 30.58 18.69
N THR A 138 1.82 30.53 17.63
CA THR A 138 3.06 31.29 17.42
C THR A 138 2.91 32.49 16.49
N GLY A 139 1.70 32.80 16.00
CA GLY A 139 1.43 33.98 15.17
C GLY A 139 1.86 33.90 13.69
N VAL A 140 2.44 32.78 13.24
CA VAL A 140 2.78 32.55 11.83
C VAL A 140 1.59 31.94 11.10
N ASP A 141 1.19 32.54 9.97
CA ASP A 141 0.17 32.00 9.07
C ASP A 141 0.65 30.69 8.44
N GLU A 142 0.05 29.58 8.82
CA GLU A 142 0.35 28.28 8.27
C GLU A 142 -0.68 27.91 7.20
N ARG A 143 -0.21 27.72 5.96
CA ARG A 143 -1.02 27.15 4.88
C ARG A 143 -1.13 25.65 5.11
N SER A 144 -2.34 25.20 5.42
CA SER A 144 -2.65 23.78 5.63
C SER A 144 -3.52 23.23 4.51
N ALA A 145 -3.31 21.96 4.16
CA ALA A 145 -4.11 21.27 3.16
C ALA A 145 -5.50 20.91 3.73
N THR A 146 -6.56 21.19 2.97
CA THR A 146 -7.94 20.85 3.36
C THR A 146 -8.31 19.48 2.84
N VAL A 147 -8.50 18.53 3.75
CA VAL A 147 -9.02 17.20 3.41
C VAL A 147 -10.54 17.26 3.32
N ILE A 148 -11.09 17.03 2.13
CA ILE A 148 -12.54 17.02 1.88
C ILE A 148 -13.13 15.68 2.35
N ALA A 149 -12.49 14.58 1.96
CA ALA A 149 -12.91 13.24 2.33
C ALA A 149 -11.68 12.33 2.45
N HIS A 150 -11.69 11.40 3.40
CA HIS A 150 -10.65 10.38 3.52
C HIS A 150 -11.25 9.08 4.03
N LYS A 151 -10.70 7.96 3.59
CA LYS A 151 -11.06 6.64 4.10
C LYS A 151 -9.85 5.73 4.05
N THR A 152 -9.65 4.96 5.12
CA THR A 152 -8.62 3.95 5.20
C THR A 152 -9.20 2.68 5.79
N PHE A 153 -8.86 1.53 5.24
CA PHE A 153 -9.22 0.24 5.81
C PHE A 153 -8.11 -0.79 5.54
N HIS A 154 -8.09 -1.83 6.36
CA HIS A 154 -7.11 -2.89 6.29
C HIS A 154 -7.78 -4.26 6.40
N ARG A 155 -7.44 -5.16 5.49
CA ARG A 155 -7.77 -6.58 5.59
C ARG A 155 -6.50 -7.42 5.50
N TYR A 156 -6.41 -8.44 6.33
CA TYR A 156 -5.27 -9.35 6.34
C TYR A 156 -5.34 -10.30 5.13
N THR A 157 -4.62 -9.95 4.06
CA THR A 157 -4.59 -10.71 2.79
C THR A 157 -3.26 -11.44 2.54
N THR A 158 -2.20 -11.11 3.28
CA THR A 158 -0.83 -11.63 3.04
C THR A 158 -0.34 -12.58 4.14
N ARG A 159 0.72 -13.37 3.88
CA ARG A 159 1.31 -14.33 4.85
C ARG A 159 2.39 -13.66 5.70
N ARG A 160 2.24 -13.71 7.04
CA ARG A 160 3.18 -13.15 8.03
C ARG A 160 4.66 -13.47 7.78
N LYS A 161 5.00 -14.62 7.17
CA LYS A 161 6.39 -15.05 6.94
C LYS A 161 6.86 -15.07 5.47
N GLN A 162 5.94 -15.06 4.51
CA GLN A 162 6.29 -15.26 3.09
C GLN A 162 6.08 -14.00 2.24
N GLY A 163 5.32 -13.01 2.74
CA GLY A 163 4.92 -11.85 1.94
C GLY A 163 4.01 -12.23 0.76
N GLY A 164 3.50 -11.24 0.03
CA GLY A 164 2.65 -11.44 -1.16
C GLY A 164 1.17 -11.71 -0.86
N SER A 165 0.30 -11.37 -1.82
CA SER A 165 -1.14 -11.67 -1.77
C SER A 165 -1.41 -13.16 -1.98
N GLN A 166 -2.52 -13.66 -1.42
CA GLN A 166 -2.91 -15.07 -1.56
C GLN A 166 -3.19 -15.41 -3.03
N SER A 167 -3.89 -14.53 -3.76
CA SER A 167 -4.13 -14.67 -5.20
C SER A 167 -2.85 -14.82 -6.01
N ALA A 168 -1.78 -14.06 -5.68
CA ALA A 168 -0.51 -14.17 -6.40
C ALA A 168 0.19 -15.52 -6.12
N ASN A 169 0.08 -16.02 -4.90
CA ASN A 169 0.66 -17.31 -4.53
C ASN A 169 -0.14 -18.49 -5.11
N ASP A 170 -1.47 -18.41 -5.09
CA ASP A 170 -2.36 -19.41 -5.69
C ASP A 170 -2.09 -19.54 -7.20
N ASN A 171 -1.92 -18.41 -7.90
CA ASN A 171 -1.57 -18.40 -9.32
C ASN A 171 -0.17 -18.94 -9.62
N ALA A 172 0.77 -18.84 -8.67
CA ALA A 172 2.16 -19.25 -8.86
C ALA A 172 2.45 -20.70 -8.43
N LYS A 173 1.80 -21.17 -7.35
CA LYS A 173 2.09 -22.45 -6.68
C LYS A 173 0.89 -23.39 -6.59
N GLY A 174 -0.24 -23.01 -7.18
CA GLY A 174 -1.50 -23.76 -7.12
C GLY A 174 -2.38 -23.37 -5.94
N ASN A 175 -3.66 -23.67 -6.05
CA ASN A 175 -4.67 -23.31 -5.06
C ASN A 175 -4.48 -24.14 -3.78
N ALA A 176 -4.01 -23.52 -2.71
CA ALA A 176 -4.00 -24.17 -1.40
C ALA A 176 -5.43 -24.23 -0.81
N HIS A 177 -5.82 -25.37 -0.23
CA HIS A 177 -7.16 -25.61 0.33
C HIS A 177 -7.23 -25.54 1.86
N SER A 178 -6.27 -24.86 2.50
CA SER A 178 -6.26 -24.68 3.96
C SER A 178 -7.30 -23.64 4.45
N ALA A 179 -7.76 -23.76 5.69
CA ALA A 179 -8.60 -22.73 6.31
C ALA A 179 -7.97 -21.32 6.25
N GLY A 180 -6.64 -21.24 6.40
CA GLY A 180 -5.90 -19.98 6.31
C GLY A 180 -5.85 -19.38 4.90
N SER A 181 -5.88 -20.18 3.84
CA SER A 181 -5.95 -19.69 2.45
C SER A 181 -7.37 -19.25 2.09
N SER A 182 -8.39 -19.98 2.54
CA SER A 182 -9.80 -19.60 2.35
C SER A 182 -10.14 -18.25 3.01
N ILE A 183 -9.71 -18.03 4.26
CA ILE A 183 -9.91 -16.75 4.97
C ILE A 183 -9.27 -15.57 4.21
N ARG A 184 -8.11 -15.79 3.60
CA ARG A 184 -7.42 -14.72 2.85
C ARG A 184 -8.08 -14.43 1.53
N ARG A 185 -8.59 -15.45 0.82
CA ARG A 185 -9.40 -15.24 -0.39
C ARG A 185 -10.67 -14.44 -0.06
N TYR A 186 -11.36 -14.82 1.02
CA TYR A 186 -12.51 -14.06 1.50
C TYR A 186 -12.14 -12.60 1.83
N ASN A 187 -11.04 -12.38 2.56
CA ASN A 187 -10.56 -11.03 2.87
C ASN A 187 -10.15 -10.24 1.63
N GLU A 188 -9.58 -10.87 0.60
CA GLU A 188 -9.29 -10.23 -0.69
C GLU A 188 -10.57 -9.83 -1.41
N THR A 189 -11.57 -10.70 -1.50
CA THR A 189 -12.87 -10.38 -2.09
C THR A 189 -13.60 -9.28 -1.33
N ALA A 190 -13.61 -9.34 0.00
CA ALA A 190 -14.21 -8.32 0.84
C ALA A 190 -13.51 -6.96 0.66
N LEU A 191 -12.17 -6.95 0.57
CA LEU A 191 -11.41 -5.74 0.27
C LEU A 191 -11.78 -5.17 -1.10
N VAL A 192 -11.93 -6.02 -2.12
CA VAL A 192 -12.35 -5.59 -3.46
C VAL A 192 -13.73 -4.94 -3.42
N ASN A 193 -14.69 -5.53 -2.71
CA ASN A 193 -16.05 -5.01 -2.61
C ASN A 193 -16.07 -3.66 -1.87
N GLU A 194 -15.40 -3.54 -0.72
CA GLU A 194 -15.31 -2.29 0.04
C GLU A 194 -14.66 -1.16 -0.77
N VAL A 195 -13.61 -1.47 -1.54
CA VAL A 195 -12.96 -0.48 -2.43
C VAL A 195 -13.92 -0.01 -3.50
N ARG A 196 -14.64 -0.93 -4.15
CA ARG A 196 -15.58 -0.58 -5.23
C ARG A 196 -16.77 0.22 -4.71
N GLU A 197 -17.32 -0.18 -3.58
CA GLU A 197 -18.40 0.56 -2.91
C GLU A 197 -17.97 1.99 -2.56
N LEU A 198 -16.76 2.15 -1.99
CA LEU A 198 -16.22 3.47 -1.70
C LEU A 198 -16.05 4.31 -2.97
N LEU A 199 -15.43 3.76 -4.01
CA LEU A 199 -15.24 4.46 -5.28
C LEU A 199 -16.58 4.90 -5.89
N SER A 200 -17.59 4.03 -5.86
CA SER A 200 -18.94 4.35 -6.31
C SER A 200 -19.56 5.49 -5.51
N SER A 201 -19.42 5.46 -4.18
CA SER A 201 -19.92 6.55 -3.30
C SER A 201 -19.22 7.88 -3.56
N TRP A 202 -17.95 7.86 -3.98
CA TRP A 202 -17.14 9.04 -4.26
C TRP A 202 -17.11 9.42 -5.73
N LYS A 203 -17.88 8.75 -6.59
CA LYS A 203 -17.88 8.95 -8.04
C LYS A 203 -18.02 10.42 -8.42
N ALA A 204 -18.96 11.15 -7.80
CA ALA A 204 -19.19 12.56 -8.07
C ALA A 204 -17.94 13.43 -7.81
N MET A 205 -17.22 13.18 -6.70
CA MET A 205 -15.98 13.89 -6.38
C MET A 205 -14.84 13.46 -7.32
N ILE A 206 -14.70 12.16 -7.59
CA ILE A 206 -13.64 11.63 -8.47
C ILE A 206 -13.79 12.17 -9.90
N ASP A 207 -15.02 12.28 -10.40
CA ASP A 207 -15.29 12.79 -11.74
C ASP A 207 -14.90 14.27 -11.89
N THR A 208 -15.05 15.07 -10.83
CA THR A 208 -14.67 16.48 -10.81
C THR A 208 -13.19 16.74 -10.47
N ALA A 209 -12.42 15.69 -10.14
CA ALA A 209 -11.02 15.85 -9.77
C ALA A 209 -10.16 16.29 -10.96
N GLU A 210 -9.23 17.22 -10.72
CA GLU A 210 -8.29 17.70 -11.74
C GLU A 210 -7.25 16.62 -12.07
N LEU A 211 -6.70 15.98 -11.03
CA LEU A 211 -5.73 14.89 -11.14
C LEU A 211 -6.06 13.72 -10.20
N VAL A 212 -5.74 12.52 -10.68
CA VAL A 212 -6.04 11.25 -10.00
C VAL A 212 -4.71 10.52 -9.76
N PHE A 213 -4.17 10.63 -8.56
CA PHE A 213 -2.92 9.96 -8.16
C PHE A 213 -3.21 8.57 -7.62
N VAL A 214 -2.73 7.53 -8.30
CA VAL A 214 -3.00 6.14 -7.94
C VAL A 214 -1.71 5.34 -7.79
N ARG A 215 -1.59 4.64 -6.65
CA ARG A 215 -0.55 3.64 -6.40
C ARG A 215 -1.18 2.27 -6.16
N ALA A 216 -1.07 1.38 -7.13
CA ALA A 216 -1.53 -0.01 -7.00
C ALA A 216 -0.35 -0.99 -7.12
N THR A 217 -0.02 -1.70 -6.04
CA THR A 217 1.04 -2.73 -6.09
C THR A 217 0.50 -4.04 -6.62
N GLY A 218 0.99 -4.47 -7.79
CA GLY A 218 0.63 -5.76 -8.39
C GLY A 218 -0.65 -5.72 -9.24
N ALA A 219 -0.79 -6.72 -10.12
CA ALA A 219 -1.86 -6.77 -11.12
C ALA A 219 -3.26 -6.87 -10.50
N THR A 220 -3.42 -7.67 -9.43
CA THR A 220 -4.72 -7.84 -8.73
C THR A 220 -5.25 -6.50 -8.23
N ASN A 221 -4.44 -5.74 -7.51
CA ASN A 221 -4.86 -4.44 -6.98
C ASN A 221 -5.13 -3.42 -8.09
N ARG A 222 -4.41 -3.50 -9.21
CA ARG A 222 -4.70 -2.65 -10.39
C ARG A 222 -6.07 -3.00 -10.99
N ARG A 223 -6.41 -4.30 -11.09
CA ARG A 223 -7.72 -4.79 -11.55
C ARG A 223 -8.86 -4.41 -10.59
N THR A 224 -8.60 -4.37 -9.28
CA THR A 224 -9.56 -3.88 -8.28
C THR A 224 -10.01 -2.45 -8.56
N LEU A 225 -9.07 -1.58 -8.97
CA LEU A 225 -9.35 -0.16 -9.22
C LEU A 225 -9.81 0.11 -10.66
N PHE A 226 -9.18 -0.52 -11.67
CA PHE A 226 -9.34 -0.15 -13.08
C PHE A 226 -10.13 -1.14 -13.93
N GLY A 227 -10.87 -2.07 -13.33
CA GLY A 227 -11.76 -2.94 -14.10
C GLY A 227 -11.11 -4.21 -14.63
N PRO A 228 -11.80 -4.95 -15.50
CA PRO A 228 -13.22 -4.78 -15.79
C PRO A 228 -14.08 -5.15 -14.56
N TYR A 229 -15.08 -4.32 -14.23
CA TYR A 229 -16.13 -4.62 -13.25
C TYR A 229 -17.35 -3.71 -13.45
N GLU A 230 -18.52 -4.13 -12.96
CA GLU A 230 -19.77 -3.38 -13.07
C GLU A 230 -19.72 -2.07 -12.24
N GLY A 231 -20.18 -0.95 -12.82
CA GLY A 231 -20.13 0.35 -12.13
C GLY A 231 -18.71 0.92 -12.02
N GLN A 232 -17.86 0.65 -13.01
CA GLN A 232 -16.47 1.13 -13.04
C GLN A 232 -16.37 2.66 -12.97
N VAL A 233 -15.68 3.13 -11.92
CA VAL A 233 -15.45 4.57 -11.67
C VAL A 233 -14.14 5.03 -12.28
N LEU A 234 -13.04 4.33 -12.00
CA LEU A 234 -11.71 4.68 -12.51
C LEU A 234 -11.42 3.94 -13.82
N ARG A 235 -11.07 4.68 -14.88
CA ARG A 235 -10.72 4.12 -16.20
C ARG A 235 -9.21 4.14 -16.40
N ASN A 236 -8.65 3.09 -16.98
CA ASN A 236 -7.20 3.01 -17.20
C ASN A 236 -6.70 4.07 -18.22
N ASN A 237 -7.54 4.44 -19.18
CA ASN A 237 -7.23 5.42 -20.23
C ASN A 237 -7.59 6.86 -19.84
N ASP A 238 -7.91 7.14 -18.57
CA ASP A 238 -8.17 8.50 -18.11
C ASP A 238 -6.85 9.32 -18.14
N PRO A 239 -6.79 10.45 -18.88
CA PRO A 239 -5.60 11.28 -18.98
C PRO A 239 -5.20 11.94 -17.66
N ARG A 240 -6.09 11.99 -16.65
CA ARG A 240 -5.82 12.53 -15.31
C ARG A 240 -5.09 11.55 -14.40
N ASN A 241 -4.99 10.27 -14.79
CA ASN A 241 -4.28 9.26 -14.01
C ASN A 241 -2.80 9.59 -13.91
N ARG A 242 -2.28 9.62 -12.68
CA ARG A 242 -0.88 9.87 -12.35
C ARG A 242 -0.35 8.83 -11.38
N GLY A 243 0.93 8.50 -11.52
CA GLY A 243 1.68 7.78 -10.49
C GLY A 243 2.36 8.77 -9.55
N PHE A 244 2.72 8.30 -8.35
CA PHE A 244 3.55 9.10 -7.45
C PHE A 244 5.01 9.10 -7.98
N PRO A 245 5.62 10.28 -8.22
CA PRO A 245 6.97 10.41 -8.79
C PRO A 245 8.09 10.17 -7.76
N PHE A 246 7.76 9.65 -6.57
CA PHE A 246 8.67 9.37 -5.48
C PHE A 246 8.27 8.09 -4.75
N SER A 247 9.18 7.59 -3.92
CA SER A 247 8.91 6.41 -3.11
C SER A 247 7.84 6.69 -2.05
N THR A 248 6.85 5.80 -2.00
CA THR A 248 5.70 5.87 -1.08
C THR A 248 5.75 4.73 -0.09
N ARG A 249 5.33 4.99 1.15
CA ARG A 249 5.29 4.03 2.25
C ARG A 249 3.97 3.25 2.25
N ARG A 250 3.65 2.60 3.38
CA ARG A 250 2.40 1.86 3.57
C ARG A 250 1.18 2.78 3.35
N ALA A 251 0.16 2.28 2.66
CA ALA A 251 -1.08 2.99 2.41
C ALA A 251 -1.78 3.35 3.74
N THR A 252 -1.69 4.62 4.13
CA THR A 252 -2.28 5.22 5.33
C THR A 252 -2.66 6.67 5.02
N GLN A 253 -3.56 7.26 5.80
CA GLN A 253 -3.91 8.68 5.65
C GLN A 253 -2.69 9.60 5.81
N LYS A 254 -1.83 9.31 6.80
CA LYS A 254 -0.58 10.07 7.02
C LYS A 254 0.34 10.03 5.79
N GLU A 255 0.43 8.89 5.13
CA GLU A 255 1.22 8.76 3.90
C GLU A 255 0.60 9.51 2.72
N LEU A 256 -0.73 9.48 2.57
CA LEU A 256 -1.41 10.29 1.55
C LEU A 256 -1.19 11.80 1.79
N MET A 257 -1.28 12.26 3.04
CA MET A 257 -1.01 13.64 3.41
C MET A 257 0.45 14.02 3.16
N ARG A 258 1.40 13.17 3.55
CA ARG A 258 2.83 13.35 3.24
C ARG A 258 3.04 13.47 1.73
N ALA A 259 2.43 12.58 0.96
CA ALA A 259 2.55 12.56 -0.50
C ALA A 259 1.94 13.81 -1.15
N PHE A 260 0.80 14.29 -0.66
CA PHE A 260 0.19 15.54 -1.12
C PHE A 260 1.09 16.75 -0.85
N VAL A 261 1.63 16.87 0.37
CA VAL A 261 2.58 17.94 0.73
C VAL A 261 3.86 17.84 -0.11
N GLU A 262 4.35 16.63 -0.33
CA GLU A 262 5.53 16.41 -1.17
C GLU A 262 5.31 16.83 -2.63
N LEU A 263 4.13 16.53 -3.20
CA LEU A 263 3.76 16.91 -4.57
C LEU A 263 3.61 18.42 -4.75
N THR A 264 3.04 19.11 -3.76
CA THR A 264 2.68 20.53 -3.84
C THR A 264 3.78 21.47 -3.33
N ARG A 265 4.79 20.94 -2.63
CA ARG A 265 5.90 21.73 -2.11
C ARG A 265 7.02 21.88 -3.14
N VAL A 266 7.41 23.12 -3.39
CA VAL A 266 8.58 23.45 -4.21
C VAL A 266 9.84 22.89 -3.56
N LYS A 267 10.67 22.23 -4.38
CA LYS A 267 11.98 21.70 -3.99
C LYS A 267 13.03 22.76 -4.21
N GLN A 268 14.06 22.77 -3.38
CA GLN A 268 15.23 23.62 -3.59
C GLN A 268 16.44 22.71 -3.82
N SER A 269 17.25 23.04 -4.81
CA SER A 269 18.53 22.39 -5.07
C SER A 269 19.59 23.47 -5.14
N THR A 270 20.61 23.36 -4.29
CA THR A 270 21.82 24.17 -4.37
C THR A 270 22.85 23.41 -5.19
N ILE A 271 23.24 23.97 -6.31
CA ILE A 271 24.31 23.44 -7.16
C ILE A 271 25.61 24.06 -6.67
N ASP A 272 26.40 23.30 -5.93
CA ASP A 272 27.78 23.69 -5.63
C ASP A 272 28.66 23.34 -6.84
N GLU A 273 29.14 24.37 -7.54
CA GLU A 273 29.98 24.25 -8.73
C GLU A 273 31.29 23.51 -8.44
N ALA A 274 31.83 23.61 -7.22
CA ALA A 274 33.02 22.88 -6.79
C ALA A 274 32.74 21.37 -6.63
N ALA A 275 31.55 21.00 -6.14
CA ALA A 275 31.15 19.60 -5.99
C ALA A 275 30.87 18.93 -7.35
N LEU A 276 30.25 19.65 -8.30
CA LEU A 276 30.06 19.17 -9.67
C LEU A 276 31.38 19.04 -10.43
N ALA A 277 32.33 19.96 -10.24
CA ALA A 277 33.66 19.87 -10.82
C ALA A 277 34.44 18.66 -10.27
N ALA A 278 34.32 18.36 -8.97
CA ALA A 278 34.94 17.18 -8.36
C ALA A 278 34.35 15.84 -8.88
N LEU A 279 33.06 15.80 -9.22
CA LEU A 279 32.40 14.63 -9.80
C LEU A 279 32.69 14.42 -11.29
N ASN A 280 32.97 15.50 -12.03
CA ASN A 280 33.28 15.48 -13.46
C ASN A 280 34.79 15.47 -13.76
N ALA A 281 35.64 15.60 -12.73
CA ALA A 281 37.08 15.41 -12.88
C ALA A 281 37.35 13.95 -13.32
N PRO A 282 38.17 13.73 -14.36
CA PRO A 282 38.60 12.38 -14.72
C PRO A 282 39.29 11.76 -13.49
N PRO A 283 39.01 10.49 -13.15
CA PRO A 283 39.65 9.86 -12.01
C PRO A 283 41.16 9.94 -12.21
N ALA A 284 41.84 10.66 -11.33
CA ALA A 284 43.30 10.65 -11.28
C ALA A 284 43.75 9.20 -11.15
N GLU A 285 44.70 8.78 -11.98
CA GLU A 285 45.33 7.46 -11.92
C GLU A 285 46.02 7.27 -10.57
N THR A 286 45.27 6.80 -9.57
CA THR A 286 45.84 6.14 -8.42
C THR A 286 45.97 4.66 -8.73
N ALA A 287 47.18 4.15 -8.57
CA ALA A 287 47.61 2.76 -8.60
C ALA A 287 46.60 1.78 -7.92
N PRO A 288 46.61 0.49 -8.28
CA PRO A 288 45.44 -0.38 -8.17
C PRO A 288 45.07 -0.65 -6.70
N THR A 289 44.01 0.01 -6.23
CA THR A 289 43.25 -0.44 -5.07
C THR A 289 42.36 -1.63 -5.48
N PRO A 290 42.37 -2.75 -4.73
CA PRO A 290 41.50 -3.88 -5.00
C PRO A 290 40.02 -3.48 -4.85
N ALA A 291 39.17 -4.05 -5.71
CA ALA A 291 37.77 -3.70 -5.87
C ALA A 291 36.97 -3.74 -4.55
N PRO A 292 36.04 -2.80 -4.31
CA PRO A 292 35.13 -2.85 -3.17
C PRO A 292 34.10 -3.96 -3.38
N VAL A 293 34.30 -5.08 -2.67
CA VAL A 293 33.28 -6.10 -2.51
C VAL A 293 32.17 -5.52 -1.64
N LYS A 294 30.97 -5.37 -2.21
CA LYS A 294 29.74 -5.06 -1.47
C LYS A 294 29.64 -5.92 -0.20
N PRO A 295 29.47 -5.36 1.01
CA PRO A 295 29.24 -6.16 2.19
C PRO A 295 27.90 -6.89 2.04
N LYS A 296 27.97 -8.18 1.75
CA LYS A 296 26.90 -9.11 2.15
C LYS A 296 26.90 -9.07 3.68
N ALA A 297 25.71 -8.90 4.27
CA ALA A 297 25.51 -9.11 5.70
C ALA A 297 26.03 -10.51 6.06
N GLN A 298 27.24 -10.57 6.59
CA GLN A 298 27.79 -11.75 7.22
C GLN A 298 27.20 -11.77 8.63
N LYS A 299 26.58 -12.91 8.98
CA LYS A 299 26.37 -13.25 10.38
C LYS A 299 27.76 -13.23 11.05
N PRO A 300 27.92 -12.58 12.21
CA PRO A 300 29.21 -12.59 12.89
C PRO A 300 29.57 -14.06 13.19
N SER A 301 30.76 -14.45 12.73
CA SER A 301 31.43 -15.67 13.16
C SER A 301 31.84 -15.51 14.62
N LYS A 302 31.80 -16.63 15.33
CA LYS A 302 31.91 -16.78 16.78
C LYS A 302 33.32 -16.48 17.35
N GLU A 303 34.13 -15.70 16.65
CA GLU A 303 35.54 -15.42 16.97
C GLU A 303 35.85 -13.92 17.12
N GLU A 304 34.92 -13.01 16.78
CA GLU A 304 35.06 -11.57 17.09
C GLU A 304 34.44 -11.16 18.44
N GLU A 305 33.81 -12.08 19.18
CA GLU A 305 33.18 -11.78 20.48
C GLU A 305 34.15 -11.65 21.66
N GLU A 306 35.44 -12.01 21.51
CA GLU A 306 36.41 -11.97 22.61
C GLU A 306 37.51 -10.90 22.47
N GLY A 307 37.46 -10.07 21.42
CA GLY A 307 38.53 -9.12 21.08
C GLY A 307 38.20 -7.64 21.26
N GLY A 308 38.12 -7.15 22.49
CA GLY A 308 38.52 -5.77 22.85
C GLY A 308 37.92 -4.57 22.09
N ALA A 309 36.69 -4.65 21.57
CA ALA A 309 36.04 -3.50 20.96
C ALA A 309 35.60 -2.47 22.03
N ASP A 310 36.18 -1.27 21.98
CA ASP A 310 35.93 -0.21 22.96
C ASP A 310 34.48 0.33 22.84
N PRO A 311 33.64 0.18 23.89
CA PRO A 311 32.24 0.62 23.87
C PRO A 311 32.07 2.15 23.95
N THR A 312 33.15 2.93 24.09
CA THR A 312 33.11 4.40 24.15
C THR A 312 33.23 5.08 22.78
N ILE A 313 33.58 4.33 21.72
CA ILE A 313 33.76 4.89 20.37
C ILE A 313 32.43 5.39 19.81
N MET A 314 32.35 6.69 19.53
CA MET A 314 31.15 7.32 18.98
C MET A 314 31.11 7.27 17.45
N ASN A 315 29.90 7.27 16.88
CA ASN A 315 29.69 7.47 15.45
C ASN A 315 29.73 8.97 15.06
N ASP A 316 29.63 9.28 13.76
CA ASP A 316 29.60 10.66 13.23
C ASP A 316 28.48 11.55 13.82
N ASP A 317 27.45 10.94 14.42
CA ASP A 317 26.36 11.63 15.14
C ASP A 317 26.63 11.81 16.65
N ALA A 318 27.86 11.57 17.11
CA ALA A 318 28.25 11.60 18.53
C ALA A 318 27.45 10.64 19.44
N ARG A 319 27.07 9.46 18.92
CA ARG A 319 26.34 8.42 19.67
C ARG A 319 27.21 7.19 19.91
N THR A 320 27.15 6.66 21.14
CA THR A 320 27.84 5.42 21.53
C THR A 320 27.09 4.18 21.02
N PRO A 321 27.75 3.02 20.87
CA PRO A 321 27.13 1.76 20.44
C PRO A 321 25.93 1.37 21.30
N PHE A 322 25.99 1.64 22.62
CA PHE A 322 24.88 1.42 23.54
C PHE A 322 23.67 2.31 23.24
N THR A 323 23.88 3.60 22.94
CA THR A 323 22.78 4.54 22.63
C THR A 323 22.15 4.28 21.26
N VAL A 324 22.88 3.65 20.34
CA VAL A 324 22.38 3.23 19.03
C VAL A 324 21.58 1.92 19.11
N ALA A 325 21.79 1.09 20.14
CA ALA A 325 21.05 -0.16 20.35
C ALA A 325 19.55 0.11 20.61
N GLY A 326 18.73 -0.20 19.60
CA GLY A 326 17.29 0.07 19.60
C GLY A 326 16.43 -1.02 20.25
N ASP A 327 17.03 -2.16 20.64
CA ASP A 327 16.33 -3.27 21.28
C ASP A 327 16.93 -3.63 22.64
N ARG A 328 16.09 -4.17 23.52
CA ARG A 328 16.43 -4.47 24.92
C ARG A 328 17.48 -5.57 25.04
N ALA A 329 17.42 -6.61 24.21
CA ALA A 329 18.35 -7.73 24.25
C ALA A 329 19.78 -7.27 23.97
N THR A 330 19.97 -6.44 22.94
CA THR A 330 21.27 -5.83 22.63
C THR A 330 21.76 -4.92 23.76
N ARG A 331 20.88 -4.15 24.40
CA ARG A 331 21.24 -3.31 25.57
C ARG A 331 21.62 -4.13 26.80
N ASP A 332 20.94 -5.24 27.05
CA ASP A 332 21.27 -6.14 28.16
C ASP A 332 22.60 -6.88 27.90
N ALA A 333 22.96 -7.16 26.64
CA ALA A 333 24.28 -7.71 26.30
C ALA A 333 25.43 -6.77 26.73
N PHE A 334 25.30 -5.45 26.57
CA PHE A 334 26.28 -4.49 27.10
C PHE A 334 26.36 -4.50 28.65
N ARG A 335 25.25 -4.76 29.34
CA ARG A 335 25.21 -4.83 30.81
C ARG A 335 25.80 -6.15 31.32
N VAL A 336 25.68 -7.22 30.54
CA VAL A 336 26.38 -8.50 30.76
C VAL A 336 27.87 -8.35 30.51
N ALA A 337 28.27 -7.67 29.44
CA ALA A 337 29.68 -7.35 29.19
C ALA A 337 30.29 -6.51 30.33
N ARG A 338 29.56 -5.52 30.87
CA ARG A 338 29.97 -4.75 32.06
C ARG A 338 30.14 -5.65 33.30
N HIS A 339 29.30 -6.67 33.47
CA HIS A 339 29.39 -7.63 34.58
C HIS A 339 30.57 -8.60 34.43
N GLU A 340 30.85 -9.07 33.21
CA GLU A 340 31.85 -10.11 32.94
C GLU A 340 33.27 -9.56 32.78
N LEU A 341 33.41 -8.41 32.11
CA LEU A 341 34.70 -7.72 31.94
C LEU A 341 35.08 -6.91 33.18
N GLY A 342 34.12 -6.59 34.04
CA GLY A 342 34.35 -5.79 35.24
C GLY A 342 34.43 -4.28 34.97
N GLU A 343 34.37 -3.50 36.06
CA GLU A 343 34.28 -2.03 35.98
C GLU A 343 35.60 -1.34 35.59
N SER A 344 36.73 -2.05 35.66
CA SER A 344 38.06 -1.50 35.41
C SER A 344 38.51 -1.55 33.94
N VAL A 345 37.81 -2.31 33.09
CA VAL A 345 38.26 -2.56 31.71
C VAL A 345 37.83 -1.45 30.75
N TRP A 346 36.64 -0.88 30.96
CA TRP A 346 36.13 0.21 30.12
C TRP A 346 35.42 1.26 30.97
N GLN A 347 35.41 2.52 30.49
CA GLN A 347 34.64 3.59 31.12
C GLN A 347 33.14 3.46 30.77
N TRP A 348 32.49 2.45 31.33
CA TRP A 348 31.10 2.06 31.04
C TRP A 348 30.09 3.20 31.18
N ASP A 349 30.33 4.10 32.14
CA ASP A 349 29.46 5.25 32.37
C ASP A 349 29.58 6.28 31.23
N GLN A 350 30.76 6.44 30.62
CA GLN A 350 30.94 7.28 29.42
C GLN A 350 30.32 6.64 28.18
N ALA A 351 30.33 5.30 28.09
CA ALA A 351 29.62 4.56 27.06
C ALA A 351 28.08 4.64 27.20
N GLY A 352 27.58 5.13 28.34
CA GLY A 352 26.16 5.24 28.66
C GLY A 352 25.51 3.93 29.11
N VAL A 353 26.30 2.90 29.45
CA VAL A 353 25.82 1.56 29.82
C VAL A 353 25.37 1.58 31.31
N PRO A 354 24.09 1.27 31.62
CA PRO A 354 23.57 1.22 32.99
C PRO A 354 24.22 0.13 33.84
N SER A 355 23.76 -0.01 35.09
CA SER A 355 24.25 -1.00 36.05
C SER A 355 24.39 -2.40 35.45
N ALA A 356 25.48 -3.06 35.85
CA ALA A 356 25.84 -4.41 35.45
C ALA A 356 24.69 -5.39 35.70
N LEU A 357 24.59 -6.40 34.84
CA LEU A 357 23.57 -7.43 34.90
C LEU A 357 24.21 -8.78 34.63
N SER A 358 23.96 -9.78 35.47
CA SER A 358 24.50 -11.11 35.23
C SER A 358 23.91 -11.74 33.96
N ARG A 359 24.69 -12.60 33.29
CA ARG A 359 24.20 -13.38 32.13
C ARG A 359 22.94 -14.17 32.45
N ALA A 360 22.89 -14.78 33.64
CA ALA A 360 21.73 -15.53 34.11
C ALA A 360 20.46 -14.66 34.26
N ASP A 361 20.60 -13.42 34.72
CA ASP A 361 19.46 -12.51 34.87
C ASP A 361 19.02 -11.92 33.52
N ALA A 362 19.94 -11.74 32.57
CA ALA A 362 19.59 -11.38 31.20
C ALA A 362 18.75 -12.47 30.53
N GLU A 363 19.19 -13.72 30.62
CA GLU A 363 18.49 -14.88 30.06
C GLU A 363 17.14 -15.12 30.72
N LYS A 364 17.03 -14.97 32.05
CA LYS A 364 15.73 -15.02 32.76
C LYS A 364 14.75 -13.97 32.26
N ARG A 365 15.21 -12.73 32.01
CA ARG A 365 14.33 -11.67 31.52
C ARG A 365 13.91 -11.87 30.06
N ASP A 366 14.82 -12.33 29.21
CA ASP A 366 14.49 -12.65 27.81
C ASP A 366 13.52 -13.85 27.72
N THR A 367 13.72 -14.88 28.55
CA THR A 367 12.78 -16.01 28.64
C THR A 367 11.43 -15.59 29.20
N GLN A 368 11.38 -14.78 30.26
CA GLN A 368 10.14 -14.25 30.81
C GLN A 368 9.37 -13.43 29.77
N GLU A 369 10.02 -12.48 29.08
CA GLU A 369 9.39 -11.65 28.05
C GLU A 369 8.87 -12.51 26.87
N LYS A 370 9.64 -13.52 26.45
CA LYS A 370 9.20 -14.49 25.43
C LYS A 370 7.97 -15.27 25.90
N THR A 371 7.93 -15.70 27.16
CA THR A 371 6.78 -16.44 27.71
C THR A 371 5.54 -15.55 27.86
N GLU A 372 5.68 -14.32 28.35
CA GLU A 372 4.60 -13.35 28.49
C GLU A 372 4.03 -12.98 27.11
N LYS A 373 4.89 -12.69 26.13
CA LYS A 373 4.47 -12.37 24.76
C LYS A 373 3.80 -13.57 24.06
N ALA A 374 4.25 -14.79 24.35
CA ALA A 374 3.60 -16.00 23.87
C ALA A 374 2.22 -16.21 24.54
N ALA A 375 2.09 -15.94 25.83
CA ALA A 375 0.84 -16.01 26.57
C ALA A 375 -0.17 -14.96 26.09
N GLU A 376 0.26 -13.70 25.91
CA GLU A 376 -0.56 -12.62 25.34
C GLU A 376 -1.03 -12.97 23.93
N SER A 377 -0.13 -13.45 23.07
CA SER A 377 -0.49 -13.86 21.70
C SER A 377 -1.47 -15.04 21.69
N LYS A 378 -1.37 -15.95 22.66
CA LYS A 378 -2.29 -17.08 22.81
C LYS A 378 -3.67 -16.59 23.29
N ALA A 379 -3.72 -15.72 24.30
CA ALA A 379 -4.94 -15.13 24.82
C ALA A 379 -5.67 -14.27 23.77
N GLU A 380 -4.94 -13.46 22.98
CA GLU A 380 -5.52 -12.69 21.87
C GLU A 380 -6.07 -13.62 20.78
N SER A 381 -5.37 -14.71 20.47
CA SER A 381 -5.87 -15.72 19.52
C SER A 381 -7.14 -16.40 20.01
N GLU A 382 -7.26 -16.68 21.31
CA GLU A 382 -8.44 -17.31 21.89
C GLU A 382 -9.64 -16.36 21.90
N ARG A 383 -9.43 -15.08 22.28
CA ARG A 383 -10.46 -14.03 22.19
C ARG A 383 -10.97 -13.86 20.76
N ARG A 384 -10.06 -13.82 19.79
CA ARG A 384 -10.42 -13.66 18.37
C ARG A 384 -11.16 -14.88 17.80
N LYS A 385 -10.80 -16.10 18.23
CA LYS A 385 -11.54 -17.32 17.87
C LYS A 385 -12.96 -17.28 18.45
N ALA A 386 -13.10 -16.89 19.71
CA ALA A 386 -14.41 -16.77 20.38
C ALA A 386 -15.30 -15.72 19.69
N GLU A 387 -14.75 -14.56 19.33
CA GLU A 387 -15.48 -13.51 18.60
C GLU A 387 -15.89 -13.96 17.20
N THR A 388 -15.00 -14.67 16.48
CA THR A 388 -15.31 -15.21 15.14
C THR A 388 -16.43 -16.25 15.22
N GLU A 389 -16.41 -17.14 16.21
CA GLU A 389 -17.50 -18.09 16.45
C GLU A 389 -18.82 -17.41 16.83
N ARG A 390 -18.76 -16.29 17.57
CA ARG A 390 -19.97 -15.51 17.92
C ARG A 390 -20.59 -14.89 16.67
N VAL A 391 -19.78 -14.25 15.83
CA VAL A 391 -20.23 -13.66 14.56
C VAL A 391 -20.76 -14.75 13.61
N ARG A 392 -20.15 -15.94 13.58
CA ARG A 392 -20.67 -17.08 12.80
C ARG A 392 -22.06 -17.49 13.28
N LYS A 393 -22.24 -17.68 14.59
CA LYS A 393 -23.54 -18.06 15.17
C LYS A 393 -24.60 -16.98 14.97
N GLU A 394 -24.25 -15.70 15.13
CA GLU A 394 -25.15 -14.57 14.85
C GLU A 394 -25.56 -14.54 13.36
N GLY A 395 -24.61 -14.75 12.44
CA GLY A 395 -24.89 -14.82 11.00
C GLY A 395 -25.76 -16.02 10.60
N GLU A 396 -25.52 -17.20 11.19
CA GLU A 396 -26.35 -18.39 10.98
C GLU A 396 -27.77 -18.19 11.52
N ALA A 397 -27.91 -17.55 12.69
CA ALA A 397 -29.22 -17.21 13.26
C ALA A 397 -29.96 -16.17 12.41
N GLU A 398 -29.27 -15.18 11.85
CA GLU A 398 -29.86 -14.18 10.97
C GLU A 398 -30.26 -14.77 9.61
N GLU A 399 -29.45 -15.66 9.02
CA GLU A 399 -29.85 -16.42 7.83
C GLU A 399 -31.05 -17.32 8.09
N ALA A 400 -31.10 -18.00 9.25
CA ALA A 400 -32.24 -18.82 9.63
C ALA A 400 -33.51 -17.96 9.77
N ARG A 401 -33.41 -16.80 10.44
CA ARG A 401 -34.52 -15.84 10.59
C ARG A 401 -34.97 -15.28 9.24
N ARG A 402 -34.04 -14.98 8.34
CA ARG A 402 -34.31 -14.51 6.97
C ARG A 402 -34.95 -15.61 6.12
N ARG A 403 -34.56 -16.87 6.30
CA ARG A 403 -35.15 -18.03 5.63
C ARG A 403 -36.57 -18.29 6.14
N GLU A 404 -36.81 -18.18 7.44
CA GLU A 404 -38.14 -18.31 8.04
C GLU A 404 -39.09 -17.18 7.59
N GLN A 405 -38.60 -15.93 7.51
CA GLN A 405 -39.35 -14.82 6.93
C GLN A 405 -39.66 -15.01 5.43
N ARG A 406 -38.74 -15.61 4.67
CA ARG A 406 -38.93 -15.95 3.25
C ARG A 406 -39.93 -17.08 3.01
N LEU A 407 -40.02 -18.06 3.91
CA LEU A 407 -40.95 -19.17 3.77
C LEU A 407 -42.39 -18.84 4.20
N GLY A 408 -42.63 -17.72 4.87
CA GLY A 408 -43.97 -17.23 5.20
C GLY A 408 -44.70 -18.11 6.21
N LYS A 409 -45.18 -17.51 7.31
CA LYS A 409 -46.14 -18.17 8.22
C LYS A 409 -47.45 -18.42 7.48
N GLY A 410 -47.62 -19.65 7.00
CA GLY A 410 -48.91 -20.22 6.62
C GLY A 410 -49.20 -20.27 5.11
N LYS A 411 -48.83 -21.40 4.49
CA LYS A 411 -49.77 -22.16 3.65
C LYS A 411 -49.28 -23.60 3.47
N ALA A 412 -50.17 -24.52 3.82
CA ALA A 412 -49.96 -25.95 3.78
C ALA A 412 -49.67 -26.46 2.36
N LEU A 413 -49.01 -27.63 2.32
CA LEU A 413 -48.77 -28.45 1.14
C LEU A 413 -50.03 -28.63 0.28
N GLY A 414 -49.88 -28.39 -1.03
CA GLY A 414 -50.67 -29.04 -2.08
C GLY A 414 -51.72 -28.17 -2.77
N VAL A 415 -51.34 -27.39 -3.79
CA VAL A 415 -52.15 -27.12 -5.01
C VAL A 415 -51.18 -26.74 -6.14
N LEU A 416 -51.24 -27.45 -7.28
CA LEU A 416 -50.50 -27.12 -8.50
C LEU A 416 -50.96 -25.75 -9.05
N PRO A 417 -50.07 -24.91 -9.61
CA PRO A 417 -50.49 -23.60 -10.11
C PRO A 417 -51.44 -23.79 -11.31
N VAL A 418 -52.65 -23.26 -11.18
CA VAL A 418 -53.63 -23.17 -12.27
C VAL A 418 -53.09 -22.20 -13.33
N LYS A 419 -52.93 -22.69 -14.56
CA LYS A 419 -52.56 -21.90 -15.75
C LYS A 419 -53.47 -20.68 -15.86
N THR A 420 -52.89 -19.53 -16.19
CA THR A 420 -53.65 -18.29 -16.34
C THR A 420 -54.54 -18.35 -17.59
N GLY A 421 -55.69 -17.66 -17.57
CA GLY A 421 -56.65 -17.66 -18.69
C GLY A 421 -56.13 -17.06 -20.00
N ALA A 422 -54.90 -16.54 -20.02
CA ALA A 422 -54.16 -16.16 -21.22
C ALA A 422 -53.45 -17.37 -21.86
N GLU A 423 -52.87 -18.26 -21.04
CA GLU A 423 -52.17 -19.47 -21.48
C GLU A 423 -53.14 -20.50 -22.09
N LEU A 424 -54.36 -20.62 -21.54
CA LEU A 424 -55.41 -21.49 -22.10
C LEU A 424 -55.92 -21.03 -23.47
N ARG A 425 -55.97 -19.71 -23.72
CA ARG A 425 -56.40 -19.16 -25.03
C ARG A 425 -55.34 -19.32 -26.12
N GLU A 426 -54.06 -19.31 -25.74
CA GLU A 426 -52.95 -19.49 -26.67
C GLU A 426 -52.78 -20.97 -27.08
N GLU A 427 -53.12 -21.89 -26.17
CA GLU A 427 -53.14 -23.33 -26.41
C GLU A 427 -54.30 -23.72 -27.37
N GLU A 428 -55.53 -23.21 -27.15
CA GLU A 428 -56.67 -23.43 -28.07
C GLU A 428 -56.45 -22.84 -29.47
N ALA A 429 -55.74 -21.71 -29.57
CA ALA A 429 -55.41 -21.08 -30.85
C ALA A 429 -54.35 -21.86 -31.64
N ARG A 430 -53.44 -22.58 -30.94
CA ARG A 430 -52.47 -23.48 -31.57
C ARG A 430 -53.13 -24.75 -32.09
N ASP A 431 -54.04 -25.36 -31.32
CA ASP A 431 -54.70 -26.60 -31.73
C ASP A 431 -55.64 -26.41 -32.94
N ARG A 432 -56.32 -25.26 -33.06
CA ARG A 432 -57.13 -24.97 -34.26
C ARG A 432 -56.33 -24.75 -35.54
N LYS A 433 -55.06 -24.36 -35.46
CA LYS A 433 -54.19 -24.17 -36.63
C LYS A 433 -53.47 -25.45 -37.07
N GLY A 434 -53.45 -26.49 -36.24
CA GLY A 434 -52.86 -27.79 -36.57
C GLY A 434 -53.80 -28.80 -37.25
N ALA A 435 -55.12 -28.56 -37.24
CA ALA A 435 -56.14 -29.49 -37.75
C ALA A 435 -56.66 -29.17 -39.17
N LYS A 436 -56.02 -28.26 -39.90
CA LYS A 436 -56.24 -28.03 -41.34
C LYS A 436 -54.89 -27.92 -42.07
N SER A 437 -54.18 -29.04 -42.16
CA SER A 437 -53.27 -29.35 -43.27
C SER A 437 -53.25 -30.85 -43.51
#